data_AF-A0AAE0H6X7-F1
#
_entry.id   AF-A0AAE0H6X7-F1
#
_cell.length_a   1.000
_cell.length_b   1.000
_cell.length_c   1.000
_cell.angle_alpha   90.00
_cell.angle_beta   90.00
_cell.angle_gamma   90.00
#
_symmetry.space_group_name_H-M   'P 1'
#
loop_
_entity.id
_entity.type
_entity.pdbx_description
1 polymer ?
#
loop_
_entity_poly.entity_id
_entity_poly.type
_entity_poly.pdbx_seq_one_letter_code
_entity_poly.pdbx_strand_id
1 'polypeptide(L)'
;MYTALRLITKGCRFSGPETLGMTVIDDPVSAWYGHIPVPRMVKNQVNHLLELKMIELDQKITDALNRLLSDRRLWIVGTLAVFLLLHIRELDAGRNIYWARYKDSAGFWIHPSLPSALIDEGVASCHSLLRYFHCSLTRHPLCQNWDVERSQRLVGHDEMLVTSMKALQSCVSAMRQAGWIGRNASDLYEDGKPDSVGLTISSLIFTEMADAQVKDFH
;
A
#
# COMPACT_ATOMS: atom_id res chain seq x y z
N MET A 1 -3.85 9.03 -3.16
CA MET A 1 -3.93 8.20 -1.93
C MET A 1 -2.55 8.04 -1.29
N TYR A 2 -1.53 7.54 -2.00
CA TYR A 2 -0.16 7.42 -1.49
C TYR A 2 0.38 8.70 -0.82
N THR A 3 0.23 9.86 -1.47
CA THR A 3 0.66 11.15 -0.90
C THR A 3 0.01 11.43 0.46
N ALA A 4 -1.29 11.17 0.61
CA ALA A 4 -1.98 11.38 1.88
C ALA A 4 -1.42 10.46 2.97
N LEU A 5 -1.19 9.18 2.67
CA LEU A 5 -0.54 8.25 3.59
C LEU A 5 0.87 8.74 3.98
N ARG A 6 1.68 9.21 3.01
CA ARG A 6 3.02 9.75 3.30
C ARG A 6 2.97 11.01 4.18
N LEU A 7 1.94 11.84 4.06
CA LEU A 7 1.74 13.00 4.93
C LEU A 7 1.36 12.58 6.35
N ILE A 8 0.50 11.56 6.50
CA ILE A 8 0.17 10.97 7.80
C ILE A 8 1.42 10.41 8.49
N THR A 9 2.25 9.65 7.77
CA THR A 9 3.43 8.98 8.34
C THR A 9 4.58 9.94 8.65
N LYS A 10 4.84 10.94 7.78
CA LYS A 10 5.88 11.96 8.05
C LYS A 10 5.46 12.97 9.11
N GLY A 11 4.15 13.21 9.26
CA GLY A 11 3.61 14.23 10.13
C GLY A 11 3.72 15.64 9.54
N CYS A 12 3.27 16.63 10.33
CA CYS A 12 3.27 18.05 9.97
C CYS A 12 4.06 18.88 10.99
N ARG A 13 4.48 20.07 10.55
CA ARG A 13 5.14 21.10 11.37
C ARG A 13 4.59 22.46 10.98
N PHE A 14 4.56 23.39 11.93
CA PHE A 14 4.25 24.79 11.58
C PHE A 14 5.41 25.39 10.80
N SER A 15 5.07 26.14 9.76
CA SER A 15 6.00 27.04 9.09
C SER A 15 5.85 28.44 9.67
N GLY A 16 6.94 29.00 10.19
CA GLY A 16 6.96 30.38 10.70
C GLY A 16 7.10 30.47 12.22
N PRO A 17 6.89 31.68 12.79
CA PRO A 17 7.16 31.95 14.21
C PRO A 17 6.05 31.46 15.16
N GLU A 18 4.87 31.12 14.65
CA GLU A 18 3.75 30.63 15.46
C GLU A 18 3.97 29.17 15.87
N THR A 19 3.82 28.90 17.17
CA THR A 19 4.03 27.57 17.77
C THR A 19 2.79 27.04 18.48
N LEU A 20 1.72 27.85 18.56
CA LEU A 20 0.52 27.61 19.36
C LEU A 20 0.83 27.24 20.81
N GLY A 21 1.85 27.90 21.39
CA GLY A 21 2.27 27.69 22.76
C GLY A 21 3.11 26.41 22.98
N MET A 22 3.49 25.70 21.92
CA MET A 22 4.40 24.56 22.03
C MET A 22 5.85 25.04 22.17
N THR A 23 6.62 24.37 23.02
CA THR A 23 8.04 24.64 23.22
C THR A 23 8.90 23.68 22.41
N VAL A 24 10.16 24.06 22.19
CA VAL A 24 11.17 23.15 21.66
C VAL A 24 11.34 21.97 22.62
N ILE A 25 11.50 20.78 22.06
CA ILE A 25 11.85 19.60 22.85
C ILE A 25 13.35 19.66 23.14
N ASP A 26 13.68 19.95 24.39
CA ASP A 26 15.05 20.14 24.85
C ASP A 26 15.71 18.85 25.38
N ASP A 27 14.99 17.72 25.36
CA ASP A 27 15.52 16.41 25.74
C ASP A 27 16.41 15.83 24.63
N PRO A 28 17.74 15.71 24.82
CA PRO A 28 18.66 15.22 23.79
C PRO A 28 18.50 13.74 23.46
N VAL A 29 17.79 12.96 24.30
CA VAL A 29 17.51 11.54 24.05
C VAL A 29 16.22 11.36 23.24
N SER A 30 15.40 12.40 23.13
CA SER A 30 14.17 12.37 22.34
C SER A 30 14.48 12.31 20.85
N ALA A 31 13.75 11.45 20.13
CA ALA A 31 13.75 11.43 18.66
C ALA A 31 13.29 12.77 18.04
N TRP A 32 12.74 13.67 18.86
CA TRP A 32 12.24 14.98 18.46
C TRP A 32 13.07 16.12 19.05
N TYR A 33 14.28 15.86 19.56
CA TYR A 33 15.18 16.89 20.09
C TYR A 33 15.37 18.04 19.10
N GLY A 34 15.26 19.28 19.59
CA GLY A 34 15.39 20.49 18.77
C GLY A 34 14.19 20.76 17.85
N HIS A 35 13.09 20.01 17.97
CA HIS A 35 11.87 20.25 17.22
C HIS A 35 10.75 20.84 18.09
N ILE A 36 9.94 21.70 17.48
CA ILE A 36 8.69 22.20 18.05
C ILE A 36 7.57 21.28 17.54
N PRO A 37 6.95 20.46 18.41
CA PRO A 37 5.87 19.59 18.00
C PRO A 37 4.62 20.42 17.68
N VAL A 38 3.81 19.92 16.74
CA VAL A 38 2.46 20.46 16.50
C VAL A 38 1.55 20.02 17.65
N PRO A 39 0.67 20.89 18.20
CA PRO A 39 -0.30 20.49 19.20
C PRO A 39 -1.08 19.26 18.75
N ARG A 40 -1.26 18.34 19.68
CA ARG A 40 -1.91 17.05 19.42
C ARG A 40 -3.25 17.21 18.70
N MET A 41 -4.08 18.17 19.13
CA MET A 41 -5.39 18.40 18.51
C MET A 41 -5.30 18.77 17.02
N VAL A 42 -4.34 19.61 16.64
CA VAL A 42 -4.14 20.01 15.24
C VAL A 42 -3.66 18.80 14.43
N LYS A 43 -2.69 18.04 14.94
CA LYS A 43 -2.22 16.81 14.29
C LYS A 43 -3.37 15.81 14.06
N ASN A 44 -4.24 15.64 15.07
CA ASN A 44 -5.38 14.73 14.97
C ASN A 44 -6.37 15.16 13.89
N GLN A 45 -6.72 16.44 13.82
CA GLN A 45 -7.63 16.97 12.81
C GLN A 45 -7.06 16.81 11.40
N VAL A 46 -5.77 17.12 11.21
CA VAL A 46 -5.10 16.96 9.92
C VAL A 46 -5.09 15.48 9.50
N ASN A 47 -4.71 14.57 10.41
CA ASN A 47 -4.70 13.14 10.13
C ASN A 47 -6.09 12.62 9.76
N HIS A 48 -7.13 13.03 10.52
CA HIS A 48 -8.50 12.63 10.24
C HIS A 48 -8.98 13.10 8.86
N LEU A 49 -8.68 14.35 8.47
CA LEU A 49 -9.01 14.86 7.14
C LEU A 49 -8.27 14.11 6.03
N LEU A 50 -7.01 13.74 6.25
CA LEU A 50 -6.23 12.94 5.31
C LEU A 50 -6.80 11.52 5.19
N GLU A 51 -7.23 10.89 6.28
CA GLU A 51 -7.89 9.57 6.29
C GLU A 51 -9.23 9.62 5.54
N LEU A 52 -10.08 10.61 5.79
CA LEU A 52 -11.31 10.83 5.02
C LEU A 52 -11.01 10.98 3.52
N LYS A 53 -9.94 11.72 3.18
CA LYS A 53 -9.53 11.87 1.78
C LYS A 53 -9.02 10.56 1.18
N MET A 54 -8.35 9.72 1.98
CA MET A 54 -7.93 8.39 1.54
C MET A 54 -9.13 7.50 1.24
N ILE A 55 -10.15 7.49 2.10
CA ILE A 55 -11.40 6.73 1.89
C ILE A 55 -12.09 7.16 0.59
N GLU A 56 -12.25 8.47 0.37
CA GLU A 56 -12.85 9.01 -0.86
C GLU A 56 -12.07 8.58 -2.12
N LEU A 57 -10.73 8.62 -2.05
CA LEU A 57 -9.87 8.22 -3.16
C LEU A 57 -9.89 6.71 -3.39
N ASP A 58 -9.92 5.91 -2.33
CA ASP A 58 -9.98 4.44 -2.40
C ASP A 58 -11.24 3.98 -3.16
N GLN A 59 -12.39 4.58 -2.85
CA GLN A 59 -13.64 4.29 -3.54
C GLN A 59 -13.56 4.65 -5.03
N LYS A 60 -13.07 5.85 -5.36
CA LYS A 60 -12.89 6.30 -6.76
C LYS A 60 -11.92 5.41 -7.55
N ILE A 61 -10.83 4.98 -6.92
CA ILE A 61 -9.85 4.10 -7.56
C ILE A 61 -10.47 2.71 -7.79
N THR A 62 -11.15 2.16 -6.79
CA THR A 62 -11.79 0.84 -6.89
C THR A 62 -12.88 0.81 -7.98
N ASP A 63 -13.69 1.86 -8.08
CA ASP A 63 -14.69 1.99 -9.15
C ASP A 63 -14.05 2.06 -10.55
N ALA A 64 -12.91 2.75 -10.68
CA ALA A 64 -12.17 2.83 -11.92
C ALA A 64 -11.49 1.50 -12.30
N LEU A 65 -10.98 0.76 -11.31
CA LEU A 65 -10.31 -0.53 -11.51
C LEU A 65 -11.20 -1.55 -12.20
N ASN A 66 -12.49 -1.59 -11.88
CA ASN A 66 -13.45 -2.49 -12.54
C ASN A 66 -13.48 -2.27 -14.07
N ARG A 67 -13.40 -1.01 -14.51
CA ARG A 67 -13.38 -0.66 -15.94
C ARG A 67 -12.04 -1.00 -16.57
N LEU A 68 -10.93 -0.70 -15.88
CA LEU A 68 -9.58 -0.95 -16.37
C LEU A 68 -9.30 -2.45 -16.55
N LEU A 69 -9.74 -3.29 -15.62
CA LEU A 69 -9.48 -4.74 -15.67
C LEU A 69 -10.38 -5.46 -16.70
N SER A 70 -11.51 -4.87 -17.05
CA SER A 70 -12.41 -5.39 -18.09
C SER A 70 -11.88 -5.16 -19.51
N ASP A 71 -11.08 -4.12 -19.75
CA ASP A 71 -10.48 -3.81 -21.05
C ASP A 71 -9.07 -4.39 -21.17
N ARG A 72 -8.88 -5.31 -22.13
CA ARG A 72 -7.59 -5.96 -22.40
C ARG A 72 -6.48 -5.00 -22.78
N ARG A 73 -6.81 -3.87 -23.39
CA ARG A 73 -5.85 -2.83 -23.78
C ARG A 73 -5.32 -2.05 -22.59
N LEU A 74 -6.02 -2.11 -21.46
CA LEU A 74 -5.66 -1.40 -20.23
C LEU A 74 -5.12 -2.34 -19.16
N TRP A 75 -4.87 -3.61 -19.48
CA TRP A 75 -4.38 -4.59 -18.51
C TRP A 75 -3.11 -4.15 -17.79
N ILE A 76 -2.11 -3.59 -18.49
CA ILE A 76 -0.89 -3.08 -17.84
C ILE A 76 -1.24 -2.01 -16.81
N VAL A 77 -2.07 -1.04 -17.21
CA VAL A 77 -2.48 0.06 -16.35
C VAL A 77 -3.26 -0.47 -15.15
N GLY A 78 -4.19 -1.40 -15.37
CA GLY A 78 -4.95 -2.07 -14.32
C GLY A 78 -4.04 -2.83 -13.35
N THR A 79 -3.08 -3.61 -13.84
CA THR A 79 -2.11 -4.34 -13.00
C THR A 79 -1.28 -3.39 -12.15
N LEU A 80 -0.74 -2.31 -12.73
CA LEU A 80 0.05 -1.32 -11.98
C LEU A 80 -0.81 -0.57 -10.96
N ALA A 81 -2.06 -0.26 -11.30
CA ALA A 81 -2.98 0.40 -10.39
C ALA A 81 -3.35 -0.49 -9.19
N VAL A 82 -3.62 -1.79 -9.42
CA VAL A 82 -3.86 -2.76 -8.34
C VAL A 82 -2.61 -2.93 -7.49
N PHE A 83 -1.43 -3.07 -8.11
CA PHE A 83 -0.15 -3.17 -7.41
C PHE A 83 0.06 -1.98 -6.45
N LEU A 84 -0.10 -0.76 -6.96
CA LEU A 84 0.07 0.46 -6.17
C LEU A 84 -0.99 0.56 -5.07
N LEU A 85 -2.24 0.20 -5.34
CA LEU A 85 -3.32 0.23 -4.34
C LEU A 85 -3.03 -0.73 -3.19
N LEU A 86 -2.64 -1.97 -3.50
CA LEU A 86 -2.21 -2.95 -2.50
C LEU A 86 -1.00 -2.48 -1.72
N HIS A 87 -0.01 -1.87 -2.39
CA HIS A 87 1.18 -1.35 -1.72
C HIS A 87 0.84 -0.22 -0.74
N ILE A 88 -0.07 0.68 -1.10
CA ILE A 88 -0.51 1.74 -0.17
C ILE A 88 -1.20 1.13 1.06
N ARG A 89 -2.07 0.14 0.88
CA ARG A 89 -2.78 -0.53 1.98
C ARG A 89 -1.84 -1.33 2.88
N GLU A 90 -0.82 -1.95 2.30
CA GLU A 90 0.28 -2.60 3.01
C GLU A 90 1.03 -1.64 3.93
N LEU A 91 1.41 -0.46 3.43
CA LEU A 91 2.08 0.56 4.23
C LEU A 91 1.16 1.15 5.30
N ASP A 92 -0.13 1.28 5.00
CA ASP A 92 -1.13 1.71 5.97
C ASP A 92 -1.32 0.68 7.09
N ALA A 93 -1.35 -0.61 6.78
CA ALA A 93 -1.31 -1.68 7.78
C ALA A 93 0.01 -1.64 8.58
N GLY A 94 1.14 -1.45 7.89
CA GLY A 94 2.48 -1.35 8.50
C GLY A 94 2.59 -0.25 9.57
N ARG A 95 1.93 0.91 9.38
CA ARG A 95 1.93 1.97 10.41
C ARG A 95 1.10 1.62 11.65
N ASN A 96 0.18 0.66 11.53
CA ASN A 96 -0.69 0.24 12.62
C ASN A 96 -0.13 -0.96 13.40
N ILE A 97 0.80 -1.74 12.85
CA ILE A 97 1.40 -2.93 13.49
C ILE A 97 1.99 -2.59 14.88
N TYR A 98 2.77 -1.53 15.00
CA TYR A 98 3.34 -1.11 16.29
C TYR A 98 2.25 -0.93 17.35
N TRP A 99 1.19 -0.22 17.00
CA TRP A 99 0.08 0.08 17.91
C TRP A 99 -0.76 -1.16 18.24
N ALA A 100 -0.78 -2.16 17.37
CA ALA A 100 -1.42 -3.44 17.64
C ALA A 100 -0.61 -4.29 18.63
N ARG A 101 0.74 -4.25 18.55
CA ARG A 101 1.64 -5.06 19.38
C ARG A 101 1.86 -4.52 20.79
N TYR A 102 1.95 -3.20 20.93
CA TYR A 102 2.34 -2.56 22.19
C TYR A 102 1.16 -1.89 22.89
N LYS A 103 1.10 -2.06 24.21
CA LYS A 103 0.11 -1.37 25.04
C LYS A 103 0.38 0.12 25.05
N ASP A 104 -0.61 0.89 24.63
CA ASP A 104 -0.57 2.35 24.66
C ASP A 104 -0.87 2.90 26.07
N SER A 105 0.10 2.81 26.97
CA SER A 105 -0.03 3.28 28.36
C SER A 105 -0.22 4.79 28.48
N ALA A 106 0.27 5.55 27.51
CA ALA A 106 0.20 7.01 27.48
C ALA A 106 -1.02 7.55 26.72
N GLY A 107 -1.82 6.67 26.12
CA GLY A 107 -3.00 7.05 25.35
C GLY A 107 -2.65 7.91 24.15
N PHE A 108 -1.59 7.58 23.40
CA PHE A 108 -1.21 8.24 22.15
C PHE A 108 -2.05 7.82 20.95
N TRP A 109 -2.64 6.63 20.97
CA TRP A 109 -3.62 6.19 19.99
C TRP A 109 -4.90 7.03 20.12
N ILE A 110 -5.37 7.53 18.99
CA ILE A 110 -6.43 8.54 18.89
C ILE A 110 -7.52 8.14 17.91
N HIS A 111 -7.27 7.09 17.13
CA HIS A 111 -8.22 6.64 16.15
C HIS A 111 -9.38 5.91 16.86
N PRO A 112 -10.64 6.13 16.47
CA PRO A 112 -11.79 5.53 17.14
C PRO A 112 -11.79 4.00 17.07
N SER A 113 -11.30 3.43 15.98
CA SER A 113 -11.09 1.99 15.82
C SER A 113 -9.76 1.54 16.41
N LEU A 114 -9.72 0.30 16.90
CA LEU A 114 -8.49 -0.35 17.37
C LEU A 114 -7.52 -0.59 16.20
N PRO A 115 -6.19 -0.55 16.43
CA PRO A 115 -5.19 -0.80 15.39
C PRO A 115 -5.36 -2.16 14.70
N SER A 116 -5.64 -3.21 15.48
CA SER A 116 -5.89 -4.56 14.94
C SER A 116 -7.11 -4.59 14.03
N ALA A 117 -8.20 -3.93 14.41
CA ALA A 117 -9.41 -3.87 13.57
C ALA A 117 -9.14 -3.18 12.22
N LEU A 118 -8.32 -2.12 12.20
CA LEU A 118 -7.93 -1.45 10.97
C LEU A 118 -7.06 -2.34 10.07
N ILE A 119 -6.14 -3.09 10.68
CA ILE A 119 -5.32 -4.06 9.96
C ILE A 119 -6.22 -5.15 9.35
N ASP A 120 -7.12 -5.72 10.13
CA ASP A 120 -8.02 -6.80 9.70
C ASP A 120 -8.90 -6.36 8.53
N GLU A 121 -9.47 -5.15 8.61
CA GLU A 121 -10.26 -4.56 7.54
C GLU A 121 -9.40 -4.34 6.27
N GLY A 122 -8.20 -3.80 6.43
CA GLY A 122 -7.25 -3.60 5.33
C GLY A 122 -6.84 -4.91 4.66
N VAL A 123 -6.54 -5.94 5.44
CA VAL A 123 -6.18 -7.30 4.97
C VAL A 123 -7.33 -7.93 4.21
N ALA A 124 -8.55 -7.90 4.77
CA ALA A 124 -9.75 -8.43 4.11
C ALA A 124 -9.99 -7.74 2.76
N SER A 125 -9.86 -6.40 2.73
CA SER A 125 -9.99 -5.61 1.51
C SER A 125 -8.91 -5.96 0.47
N CYS A 126 -7.67 -6.23 0.91
CA CYS A 126 -6.60 -6.69 0.03
C CYS A 126 -6.87 -8.08 -0.56
N HIS A 127 -7.39 -9.04 0.24
CA HIS A 127 -7.81 -10.34 -0.28
C HIS A 127 -8.90 -10.22 -1.34
N SER A 128 -9.92 -9.38 -1.10
CA SER A 128 -10.98 -9.14 -2.08
C SER A 128 -10.42 -8.59 -3.39
N LEU A 129 -9.51 -7.62 -3.31
CA LEU A 129 -8.89 -7.00 -4.48
C LEU A 129 -7.99 -7.99 -5.25
N LEU A 130 -7.16 -8.77 -4.55
CA LEU A 130 -6.33 -9.82 -5.14
C LEU A 130 -7.19 -10.84 -5.88
N ARG A 131 -8.24 -11.34 -5.23
CA ARG A 131 -9.14 -12.32 -5.83
C ARG A 131 -9.85 -11.75 -7.06
N TYR A 132 -10.36 -10.52 -6.96
CA TYR A 132 -10.99 -9.85 -8.10
C TYR A 132 -10.02 -9.70 -9.28
N PHE A 133 -8.78 -9.29 -9.02
CA PHE A 133 -7.72 -9.18 -10.02
C PHE A 133 -7.45 -10.51 -10.73
N HIS A 134 -7.22 -11.59 -9.97
CA HIS A 134 -6.98 -12.92 -10.54
C HIS A 134 -8.18 -13.48 -11.32
N CYS A 135 -9.41 -13.24 -10.86
CA CYS A 135 -10.61 -13.66 -11.58
C CYS A 135 -10.82 -12.86 -12.88
N SER A 136 -10.51 -11.56 -12.88
CA SER A 136 -10.68 -10.70 -14.06
C SER A 136 -9.68 -11.04 -15.17
N LEU A 137 -8.47 -11.44 -14.79
CA LEU A 137 -7.41 -11.86 -15.71
C LEU A 137 -7.48 -13.38 -15.98
N THR A 138 -8.54 -13.79 -16.68
CA THR A 138 -8.87 -15.17 -17.09
C THR A 138 -7.73 -16.02 -17.69
N ARG A 139 -6.60 -15.41 -18.09
CA ARG A 139 -5.32 -16.06 -18.39
C ARG A 139 -4.18 -15.12 -18.00
N HIS A 140 -3.49 -15.42 -16.91
CA HIS A 140 -2.47 -14.56 -16.31
C HIS A 140 -1.51 -13.98 -17.38
N PRO A 141 -1.57 -12.68 -17.70
CA PRO A 141 -0.74 -12.05 -18.73
C PRO A 141 0.76 -12.32 -18.56
N LEU A 142 1.20 -12.47 -17.31
CA LEU A 142 2.60 -12.71 -16.99
C LEU A 142 3.06 -14.14 -17.29
N CYS A 143 2.13 -15.06 -17.53
CA CYS A 143 2.45 -16.44 -17.91
C CYS A 143 2.30 -16.69 -19.43
N GLN A 144 1.88 -15.68 -20.20
CA GLN A 144 1.72 -15.82 -21.64
C GLN A 144 3.03 -15.57 -22.38
N ASN A 145 3.25 -16.33 -23.45
CA ASN A 145 4.31 -16.02 -24.40
C ASN A 145 3.82 -14.94 -25.38
N TRP A 146 4.34 -13.72 -25.22
CA TRP A 146 4.00 -12.56 -26.04
C TRP A 146 4.72 -12.48 -27.38
N ASP A 147 5.66 -13.39 -27.67
CA ASP A 147 6.27 -13.53 -28.99
C ASP A 147 5.36 -14.25 -29.99
N VAL A 148 4.35 -14.97 -29.49
CA VAL A 148 3.43 -15.73 -30.33
C VAL A 148 2.28 -14.84 -30.82
N GLU A 149 1.99 -14.93 -32.11
CA GLU A 149 0.94 -14.14 -32.78
C GLU A 149 -0.43 -14.25 -32.09
N ARG A 150 -0.78 -15.46 -31.59
CA ARG A 150 -2.03 -15.69 -30.85
C ARG A 150 -2.18 -14.77 -29.63
N SER A 151 -1.09 -14.55 -28.88
CA SER A 151 -1.10 -13.70 -27.69
C SER A 151 -1.18 -12.22 -28.08
N GLN A 152 -0.45 -11.82 -29.13
CA GLN A 152 -0.51 -10.46 -29.65
C GLN A 152 -1.90 -10.10 -30.20
N ARG A 153 -2.60 -11.06 -30.82
CA ARG A 153 -4.00 -10.88 -31.26
C ARG A 153 -4.95 -10.57 -30.11
N LEU A 154 -4.68 -11.03 -28.88
CA LEU A 154 -5.54 -10.74 -27.71
C LEU A 154 -5.60 -9.25 -27.37
N VAL A 155 -4.54 -8.52 -27.72
CA VAL A 155 -4.34 -7.10 -27.44
C VAL A 155 -4.35 -6.26 -28.73
N GLY A 156 -4.74 -6.87 -29.86
CA GLY A 156 -4.87 -6.18 -31.15
C GLY A 156 -3.54 -5.79 -31.79
N HIS A 157 -2.47 -6.54 -31.54
CA HIS A 157 -1.11 -6.25 -32.02
C HIS A 157 -0.56 -4.88 -31.60
N ASP A 158 -0.99 -4.36 -30.46
CA ASP A 158 -0.40 -3.16 -29.86
C ASP A 158 1.04 -3.45 -29.40
N GLU A 159 2.02 -2.94 -30.15
CA GLU A 159 3.45 -3.15 -29.89
C GLU A 159 3.89 -2.57 -28.53
N MET A 160 3.32 -1.42 -28.12
CA MET A 160 3.68 -0.77 -26.86
C MET A 160 3.20 -1.63 -25.68
N LEU A 161 1.99 -2.16 -25.77
CA LEU A 161 1.42 -3.01 -24.74
C LEU A 161 2.18 -4.33 -24.64
N VAL A 162 2.51 -4.96 -25.77
CA VAL A 162 3.31 -6.20 -25.81
C VAL A 162 4.70 -5.97 -25.18
N THR A 163 5.36 -4.86 -25.53
CA THR A 163 6.67 -4.50 -24.97
C THR A 163 6.58 -4.28 -23.46
N SER A 164 5.53 -3.60 -22.99
CA SER A 164 5.28 -3.34 -21.57
C SER A 164 4.98 -4.63 -20.79
N MET A 165 4.24 -5.58 -21.38
CA MET A 165 4.00 -6.90 -20.78
C MET A 165 5.29 -7.69 -20.61
N LYS A 166 6.17 -7.70 -21.61
CA LYS A 166 7.49 -8.35 -21.53
C LYS A 166 8.40 -7.70 -20.48
N ALA A 167 8.40 -6.37 -20.40
CA ALA A 167 9.14 -5.65 -19.37
C ALA A 167 8.64 -6.02 -17.97
N LEU A 168 7.32 -6.05 -17.79
CA LEU A 168 6.70 -6.47 -16.52
C LEU A 168 7.05 -7.92 -16.17
N GLN A 169 7.01 -8.85 -17.12
CA GLN A 169 7.44 -10.24 -16.93
C GLN A 169 8.91 -10.35 -16.50
N SER A 170 9.79 -9.54 -17.09
CA SER A 170 11.21 -9.51 -16.77
C SER A 170 11.43 -9.02 -15.32
N CYS A 171 10.75 -7.92 -14.94
CA CYS A 171 10.78 -7.41 -13.57
C CYS A 171 10.27 -8.45 -12.55
N VAL A 172 9.13 -9.09 -12.83
CA VAL A 172 8.56 -10.12 -11.96
C VAL A 172 9.49 -11.31 -11.82
N SER A 173 10.16 -11.72 -12.89
CA SER A 173 11.15 -12.81 -12.86
C SER A 173 12.34 -12.46 -11.97
N ALA A 174 12.86 -11.23 -12.07
CA ALA A 174 13.93 -10.74 -11.21
C ALA A 174 13.49 -10.68 -9.73
N MET A 175 12.29 -10.19 -9.45
CA MET A 175 11.72 -10.17 -8.09
C MET A 175 11.57 -11.58 -7.51
N ARG A 176 11.15 -12.55 -8.33
CA ARG A 176 11.03 -13.96 -7.92
C ARG A 176 12.39 -14.56 -7.59
N GLN A 177 13.41 -14.30 -8.41
CA GLN A 177 14.79 -14.77 -8.16
C GLN A 177 15.40 -14.14 -6.90
N ALA A 178 15.06 -12.88 -6.61
CA ALA A 178 15.49 -12.18 -5.41
C ALA A 178 14.70 -12.58 -4.14
N GLY A 179 13.69 -13.46 -4.26
CA GLY A 179 12.86 -13.89 -3.12
C GLY A 179 11.94 -12.80 -2.58
N TRP A 180 11.56 -11.80 -3.39
CA TRP A 180 10.74 -10.67 -2.93
C TRP A 180 9.24 -10.95 -2.97
N ILE A 181 8.81 -12.01 -3.63
CA ILE A 181 7.39 -12.36 -3.81
C ILE A 181 6.93 -13.27 -2.67
N GLY A 182 5.82 -12.91 -2.03
CA GLY A 182 5.18 -13.75 -1.01
C GLY A 182 5.93 -13.79 0.33
N ARG A 183 6.68 -12.74 0.65
CA ARG A 183 7.33 -12.58 1.97
C ARG A 183 6.29 -12.25 3.05
N ASN A 184 6.58 -12.63 4.29
CA ASN A 184 5.71 -12.35 5.43
C ASN A 184 6.05 -11.00 6.07
N ALA A 185 5.03 -10.28 6.54
CA ALA A 185 5.23 -9.02 7.23
C ALA A 185 5.87 -9.21 8.62
N SER A 186 5.56 -10.30 9.33
CA SER A 186 6.18 -10.66 10.61
C SER A 186 7.71 -10.74 10.55
N ASP A 187 8.25 -11.28 9.46
CA ASP A 187 9.69 -11.48 9.26
C ASP A 187 10.43 -10.17 8.90
N LEU A 188 9.70 -9.18 8.37
CA LEU A 188 10.27 -7.95 7.82
C LEU A 188 9.97 -6.70 8.66
N TYR A 189 8.98 -6.77 9.56
CA TYR A 189 8.56 -5.60 10.31
C TYR A 189 9.66 -5.12 11.27
N GLU A 190 10.05 -3.87 11.13
CA GLU A 190 10.92 -3.17 12.07
C GLU A 190 10.08 -2.14 12.83
N ASP A 191 10.16 -2.16 14.16
CA ASP A 191 9.37 -1.27 15.01
C ASP A 191 9.58 0.21 14.63
N GLY A 192 8.46 0.91 14.44
CA GLY A 192 8.48 2.33 14.07
C GLY A 192 8.89 2.61 12.62
N LYS A 193 9.08 1.57 11.78
CA LYS A 193 9.37 1.70 10.34
C LYS A 193 8.29 1.04 9.49
N PRO A 194 7.17 1.73 9.22
CA PRO A 194 6.07 1.20 8.40
C PRO A 194 6.51 0.75 7.00
N ASP A 195 7.56 1.37 6.45
CA ASP A 195 8.07 1.07 5.10
C ASP A 195 8.77 -0.30 5.02
N SER A 196 9.08 -0.96 6.15
CA SER A 196 9.82 -2.23 6.15
C SER A 196 9.00 -3.43 5.67
N VAL A 197 7.67 -3.37 5.74
CA VAL A 197 6.76 -4.41 5.22
C VAL A 197 6.43 -4.24 3.74
N GLY A 198 7.07 -3.29 3.06
CA GLY A 198 6.85 -3.06 1.63
C GLY A 198 7.13 -4.30 0.77
N LEU A 199 6.30 -4.52 -0.26
CA LEU A 199 6.36 -5.66 -1.17
C LEU A 199 6.15 -7.03 -0.50
N THR A 200 5.30 -7.10 0.52
CA THR A 200 4.68 -8.31 1.04
C THR A 200 3.34 -8.56 0.32
N ILE A 201 2.29 -7.77 0.62
CA ILE A 201 0.95 -7.89 0.03
C ILE A 201 0.96 -7.60 -1.46
N SER A 202 1.56 -6.48 -1.86
CA SER A 202 1.54 -6.01 -3.25
C SER A 202 2.22 -6.99 -4.21
N SER A 203 3.18 -7.77 -3.73
CA SER A 203 3.86 -8.79 -4.50
C SER A 203 2.97 -10.00 -4.84
N LEU A 204 1.90 -10.23 -4.07
CA LEU A 204 0.99 -11.37 -4.25
C LEU A 204 0.18 -11.31 -5.55
N ILE A 205 0.10 -10.16 -6.20
CA ILE A 205 -0.53 -10.09 -7.54
C ILE A 205 0.23 -10.94 -8.58
N PHE A 206 1.49 -11.29 -8.29
CA PHE A 206 2.37 -12.05 -9.16
C PHE A 206 2.45 -13.54 -8.79
N THR A 207 1.65 -13.99 -7.81
CA THR A 207 1.51 -15.41 -7.46
C THR A 207 0.27 -16.01 -8.12
N GLU A 208 0.11 -17.33 -8.02
CA GLU A 208 -1.13 -17.97 -8.39
C GLU A 208 -2.24 -17.61 -7.40
N MET A 209 -3.50 -17.67 -7.84
CA MET A 209 -4.66 -17.29 -7.01
C MET A 209 -4.74 -18.12 -5.72
N ALA A 210 -4.32 -19.39 -5.75
CA ALA A 210 -4.31 -20.26 -4.57
C ALA A 210 -3.33 -19.78 -3.49
N ASP A 211 -2.24 -19.14 -3.91
CA ASP A 211 -1.14 -18.69 -3.05
C ASP A 211 -1.25 -17.19 -2.68
N ALA A 212 -2.16 -16.45 -3.33
CA ALA A 212 -2.39 -15.01 -3.15
C ALA A 212 -3.14 -14.70 -1.84
N GLN A 213 -2.59 -15.15 -0.71
CA GLN A 213 -3.10 -14.91 0.62
C GLN A 213 -2.18 -13.97 1.39
N VAL A 214 -2.70 -12.82 1.81
CA VAL A 214 -2.07 -11.97 2.82
C VAL A 214 -1.98 -12.73 4.14
N LYS A 215 -0.79 -12.74 4.73
CA LYS A 215 -0.46 -13.43 5.98
C LYS A 215 0.33 -12.51 6.90
N ASP A 216 0.26 -12.79 8.20
CA ASP A 216 1.20 -12.31 9.21
C ASP A 216 1.27 -10.80 9.42
N PHE A 217 0.12 -10.11 9.38
CA PHE A 217 -0.02 -8.69 9.71
C PHE A 217 -0.47 -8.41 11.16
N HIS A 218 -0.57 -9.43 12.02
CA HIS A 218 -0.94 -9.30 13.43
C HIS A 218 0.28 -9.16 14.36
#